data_AF-A0ABD6A4P0-F1
#
_entry.id   AF-A0ABD6A4P0-F1
#
_cell.length_a   1.000
_cell.length_b   1.000
_cell.length_c   1.000
_cell.angle_alpha   90.00
_cell.angle_beta   90.00
_cell.angle_gamma   90.00
#
_symmetry.space_group_name_H-M   'P 1'
#
loop_
_entity.id
_entity.type
_entity.pdbx_description
1 polymer ?
#
loop_
_entity_poly.entity_id
_entity_poly.type
_entity_poly.pdbx_seq_one_letter_code
_entity_poly.pdbx_strand_id
1 'polypeptide(L)'
;MGMDGWTRRRDLEGGKQVCIWLEEEGSRELYVEDQRYKGEPHAVWLYDDATDEWTDLGTFDEVEAAVDRAMEWATAEADDD
;
A
#
# COMPACT_ATOMS: atom_id res chain seq x y z
N MET A 1 11.44 6.97 -7.84
CA MET A 1 10.80 7.85 -6.84
C MET A 1 10.74 7.05 -5.55
N GLY A 2 11.32 7.57 -4.47
CA GLY A 2 11.01 7.10 -3.12
C GLY A 2 9.86 7.93 -2.57
N MET A 3 9.07 7.36 -1.67
CA MET A 3 8.15 8.11 -0.82
C MET A 3 8.98 8.55 0.40
N ASP A 4 9.13 9.86 0.63
CA ASP A 4 9.79 10.37 1.84
C ASP A 4 9.02 9.89 3.08
N GLY A 5 9.71 9.43 4.14
CA GLY A 5 9.03 8.88 5.32
C GLY A 5 8.54 7.44 5.18
N TRP A 6 8.77 6.77 4.04
CA TRP A 6 8.29 5.39 3.82
C TRP A 6 9.39 4.48 3.27
N THR A 7 9.54 3.32 3.89
CA THR A 7 10.43 2.27 3.43
C THR A 7 9.67 1.19 2.66
N ARG A 8 10.00 1.02 1.38
CA ARG A 8 9.47 -0.08 0.57
C ARG A 8 10.07 -1.41 1.01
N ARG A 9 9.22 -2.32 1.47
CA ARG A 9 9.57 -3.72 1.74
C ARG A 9 9.15 -4.59 0.56
N ARG A 10 10.08 -5.42 0.08
CA ARG A 10 9.82 -6.39 -0.99
C ARG A 10 9.51 -7.75 -0.35
N ASP A 11 8.21 -7.98 -0.18
CA ASP A 11 7.48 -9.23 0.09
C ASP A 11 8.01 -10.25 1.10
N LEU A 12 7.12 -10.69 2.00
CA LEU A 12 7.20 -11.97 2.69
C LEU A 12 5.78 -12.51 2.94
N GLU A 13 5.00 -12.88 1.91
CA GLU A 13 4.10 -14.06 2.02
C GLU A 13 3.47 -14.49 0.69
N GLY A 14 3.99 -15.58 0.12
CA GLY A 14 3.24 -16.43 -0.81
C GLY A 14 2.90 -15.83 -2.19
N GLY A 15 3.48 -14.70 -2.58
CA GLY A 15 3.28 -14.09 -3.90
C GLY A 15 1.93 -13.40 -4.09
N LYS A 16 1.22 -13.11 -3.00
CA LYS A 16 -0.06 -12.39 -3.01
C LYS A 16 0.10 -10.89 -2.87
N GLN A 17 1.18 -10.44 -2.22
CA GLN A 17 1.48 -9.04 -2.08
C GLN A 17 2.46 -8.65 -3.19
N VAL A 18 2.20 -7.50 -3.81
CA VAL A 18 3.05 -6.97 -4.88
C VAL A 18 4.08 -6.03 -4.27
N CYS A 19 3.61 -5.16 -3.38
CA CYS A 19 4.42 -4.14 -2.72
C CYS A 19 3.88 -3.86 -1.32
N ILE A 20 4.79 -3.60 -0.38
CA ILE A 20 4.47 -3.11 0.95
C ILE A 20 5.33 -1.86 1.19
N TRP A 21 4.77 -0.83 1.80
CA TRP A 21 5.52 0.29 2.33
C TRP A 21 5.22 0.44 3.80
N LEU A 22 6.26 0.67 4.58
CA LEU A 22 6.18 0.92 6.01
C LEU A 22 6.53 2.37 6.26
N GLU A 23 5.67 3.10 6.95
CA GLU A 23 5.98 4.43 7.43
C GLU A 23 7.17 4.35 8.40
N GLU A 24 8.10 5.30 8.34
CA GLU A 24 9.32 5.29 9.17
C GLU A 24 9.01 5.45 10.67
N GLU A 25 7.91 6.11 11.02
CA GLU A 25 7.40 6.17 12.39
C GLU A 25 6.78 4.84 12.85
N GLY A 26 6.48 3.95 11.91
CA GLY A 26 6.01 2.58 12.15
C GLY A 26 4.52 2.47 12.46
N SER A 27 3.75 3.56 12.34
CA SER A 27 2.33 3.58 12.68
C SER A 27 1.44 3.10 11.53
N ARG A 28 1.93 3.17 10.28
CA ARG A 28 1.12 2.90 9.09
C ARG A 28 1.85 2.02 8.09
N GLU A 29 1.07 1.19 7.41
CA GLU A 29 1.54 0.27 6.39
C GLU A 29 0.64 0.33 5.16
N LEU A 30 1.25 0.47 3.97
CA LEU A 30 0.54 0.44 2.69
C LEU A 30 0.80 -0.87 1.97
N TYR A 31 -0.28 -1.49 1.49
CA TYR A 31 -0.26 -2.77 0.82
C TYR A 31 -0.83 -2.64 -0.58
N VAL A 32 -0.13 -3.22 -1.55
CA VAL A 32 -0.69 -3.53 -2.88
C VAL A 32 -0.81 -5.04 -2.96
N GLU A 33 -2.05 -5.54 -3.02
CA GLU A 33 -2.36 -6.95 -3.11
C GLU A 33 -2.69 -7.35 -4.56
N ASP A 34 -2.12 -8.47 -5.04
CA ASP A 34 -2.56 -9.16 -6.26
C ASP A 34 -3.68 -10.13 -5.90
N GLN A 35 -4.91 -9.80 -6.28
CA GLN A 35 -6.08 -10.67 -6.08
C GLN A 35 -6.46 -11.44 -7.35
N ARG A 36 -5.61 -11.44 -8.37
CA ARG A 36 -5.94 -12.04 -9.67
C ARG A 36 -6.10 -13.55 -9.60
N TYR A 37 -5.52 -14.19 -8.58
CA TYR A 37 -5.75 -15.60 -8.26
C TYR A 37 -7.22 -15.93 -7.89
N LYS A 38 -8.01 -14.93 -7.49
CA LYS A 38 -9.46 -15.03 -7.24
C LYS A 38 -10.31 -14.53 -8.42
N GLY A 39 -9.68 -14.02 -9.49
CA GLY A 39 -10.36 -13.32 -10.56
C GLY A 39 -10.72 -11.87 -10.22
N GLU A 40 -10.07 -11.28 -9.22
CA GLU A 40 -10.28 -9.90 -8.75
C GLU A 40 -9.10 -8.99 -9.16
N PRO A 41 -9.31 -7.67 -9.31
CA PRO A 41 -8.26 -6.69 -9.61
C PRO A 41 -7.23 -6.56 -8.47
N HIS A 42 -6.16 -5.80 -8.69
CA HIS A 42 -5.26 -5.41 -7.61
C HIS A 42 -5.99 -4.53 -6.60
N ALA A 43 -5.70 -4.68 -5.31
CA ALA A 43 -6.30 -3.86 -4.27
C ALA A 43 -5.20 -3.10 -3.52
N VAL A 44 -5.52 -1.87 -3.11
CA VAL A 44 -4.64 -1.03 -2.31
C VAL A 44 -5.25 -0.85 -0.93
N TRP A 45 -4.49 -1.19 0.10
CA TRP A 45 -4.94 -1.10 1.48
C TRP A 45 -3.97 -0.26 2.28
N LEU A 46 -4.51 0.49 3.21
CA LEU A 46 -3.77 1.09 4.31
C LEU A 46 -4.14 0.34 5.58
N TYR A 47 -3.14 -0.01 6.37
CA TYR A 47 -3.29 -0.44 7.73
C TYR A 47 -2.71 0.62 8.66
N ASP A 48 -3.48 1.01 9.68
CA ASP A 48 -3.03 1.89 10.75
C ASP A 48 -2.88 1.06 12.04
N ASP A 49 -1.65 0.89 12.50
CA ASP A 49 -1.30 0.13 13.73
C ASP A 49 -1.77 0.85 14.99
N ALA A 50 -1.88 2.19 14.96
CA ALA A 50 -2.33 2.95 16.12
C ALA A 50 -3.83 2.76 16.38
N THR A 51 -4.62 2.57 15.33
CA THR A 51 -6.07 2.31 15.44
C THR A 51 -6.47 0.85 15.23
N ASP A 52 -5.57 -0.02 14.76
CA ASP A 52 -5.84 -1.41 14.33
C ASP A 52 -6.90 -1.46 13.20
N GLU A 53 -6.90 -0.46 12.31
CA GLU A 53 -7.90 -0.31 11.26
C GLU A 53 -7.33 -0.50 9.85
N TRP A 54 -8.15 -1.10 8.99
CA TRP A 54 -7.89 -1.24 7.56
C TRP A 54 -8.74 -0.26 6.76
N THR A 55 -8.09 0.53 5.90
CA THR A 55 -8.75 1.44 4.97
C THR A 55 -8.58 0.95 3.53
N ASP A 56 -9.69 0.80 2.81
CA ASP A 56 -9.69 0.54 1.36
C ASP A 56 -9.31 1.82 0.60
N LEU A 57 -8.20 1.78 -0.13
CA LEU A 57 -7.77 2.89 -0.99
C LEU A 57 -8.20 2.69 -2.46
N GLY A 58 -8.78 1.52 -2.77
CA GLY A 58 -9.41 1.22 -4.04
C GLY A 58 -8.85 -0.03 -4.73
N THR A 59 -9.44 -0.34 -5.88
CA THR A 59 -9.07 -1.48 -6.73
C THR A 59 -8.72 -1.06 -8.15
N PHE A 60 -7.76 -1.76 -8.75
CA PHE A 60 -7.14 -1.38 -10.02
C PHE A 60 -6.81 -2.62 -10.87
N ASP A 61 -7.17 -2.60 -12.15
CA ASP A 61 -6.85 -3.70 -13.07
C ASP A 61 -5.35 -3.86 -13.33
N GLU A 62 -4.60 -2.77 -13.24
CA GLU A 62 -3.17 -2.71 -13.52
C GLU A 62 -2.36 -2.48 -12.24
N VAL A 63 -1.31 -3.28 -12.05
CA VAL A 63 -0.42 -3.19 -10.90
C VAL A 63 0.25 -1.82 -10.79
N GLU A 64 0.58 -1.19 -11.92
CA GLU A 64 1.20 0.13 -11.95
C GLU A 64 0.24 1.19 -11.40
N ALA A 65 -1.05 1.11 -11.73
CA ALA A 65 -2.07 2.01 -11.20
C ALA A 65 -2.28 1.82 -9.69
N ALA A 66 -2.27 0.58 -9.20
CA ALA A 66 -2.34 0.30 -7.76
C ALA A 66 -1.12 0.87 -7.01
N VAL A 67 0.08 0.71 -7.57
CA VAL A 67 1.32 1.26 -6.99
C VAL A 67 1.32 2.78 -7.02
N ASP A 68 0.85 3.39 -8.11
CA ASP A 68 0.72 4.85 -8.23
C ASP A 68 -0.24 5.42 -7.19
N ARG A 69 -1.40 4.78 -7.01
CA ARG A 69 -2.35 5.16 -5.95
C ARG A 69 -1.75 5.09 -4.55
N ALA A 70 -0.99 4.04 -4.24
CA ALA A 70 -0.30 3.92 -2.96
C ALA A 70 0.72 5.05 -2.76
N MET A 71 1.52 5.37 -3.80
CA MET A 71 2.47 6.50 -3.80
C MET A 71 1.78 7.84 -3.61
N GLU A 72 0.66 8.07 -4.30
CA GLU A 72 -0.11 9.29 -4.20
C GLU A 72 -0.65 9.49 -2.78
N TRP A 73 -1.22 8.44 -2.17
CA TRP A 73 -1.73 8.52 -0.80
C TRP A 73 -0.61 8.83 0.20
N ALA A 74 0.51 8.10 0.14
CA ALA A 74 1.66 8.34 1.02
C ALA A 74 2.21 9.76 0.90
N THR A 75 2.21 10.32 -0.32
CA THR A 75 2.69 11.69 -0.57
C THR A 75 1.69 12.73 -0.08
N ALA A 76 0.39 12.49 -0.23
CA ALA A 76 -0.65 13.42 0.20
C ALA A 76 -0.68 13.57 1.73
N GLU A 77 -0.53 12.48 2.48
CA GLU A 77 -0.47 12.53 3.95
C GLU A 77 0.80 13.22 4.46
N ALA A 78 1.93 13.06 3.77
CA ALA A 78 3.18 13.72 4.14
C ALA A 78 3.14 15.26 3.97
N ASP A 79 2.18 15.80 3.22
CA ASP A 79 1.99 17.25 3.04
C ASP A 79 0.95 17.84 4.03
N ASP A 80 0.17 16.99 4.72
CA ASP A 80 -0.86 17.40 5.69
C ASP A 80 -0.35 17.46 7.15
N ASP A 81 0.86 16.95 7.44
CA ASP A 81 1.53 16.96 8.77
C ASP A 81 2.49 18.15 9.00
#